data_AF-B0P7B2-F1
#
_entry.id   AF-B0P7B2-F1
#
_cell.length_a   1.000
_cell.length_b   1.000
_cell.length_c   1.000
_cell.angle_alpha   90.00
_cell.angle_beta   90.00
_cell.angle_gamma   90.00
#
_symmetry.space_group_name_H-M   'P 1'
#
loop_
_entity.id
_entity.type
_entity.pdbx_description
1 polymer ?
#
loop_
_entity_poly.entity_id
_entity_poly.type
_entity_poly.pdbx_seq_one_letter_code
_entity_poly.pdbx_strand_id
1 'polypeptide(L)'
;MRAARLRVRVNRTSLVCGVFLALTFLAFVSANKLTTAANAIVLQFTAPVFILILSALVFRQRFARADVAAVLLTMCGIALFFLDQLSPGNLLGNFVAIGAGLSMAVMYIATGRADEESRMSGILIGHLFTAAAGVPCMLLFDTPISASAVLSIFALGVVQLGIPYVLYGIAVKNCPPLVCSLIGALEPLLNPVWVFLFTGERPGLFALIGGAVVIVTITAWCIRRDRAGASEAAA
;
A
#
# COMPACT_ATOMS: atom_id res chain seq x y z
N MET A 1 -16.09 -17.37 13.11
CA MET A 1 -14.67 -16.96 13.15
C MET A 1 -14.05 -17.59 14.40
N ARG A 2 -13.27 -18.67 14.26
CA ARG A 2 -12.51 -19.19 15.40
C ARG A 2 -11.50 -18.11 15.77
N ALA A 3 -11.48 -17.65 17.02
CA ALA A 3 -10.41 -16.81 17.53
C ALA A 3 -9.10 -17.60 17.37
N ALA A 4 -8.40 -17.38 16.27
CA ALA A 4 -7.12 -18.01 16.02
C ALA A 4 -6.20 -17.54 17.15
N ARG A 5 -5.80 -18.47 18.03
CA ARG A 5 -4.80 -18.21 19.06
C ARG A 5 -3.44 -18.08 18.36
N LEU A 6 -3.27 -17.01 17.58
CA LEU A 6 -2.03 -16.67 16.91
C LEU A 6 -1.01 -16.32 18.00
N ARG A 7 0.02 -17.15 18.12
CA ARG A 7 1.13 -16.87 19.03
C ARG A 7 2.01 -15.83 18.38
N VAL A 8 2.37 -14.79 19.15
CA VAL A 8 3.33 -13.79 18.68
C VAL A 8 4.67 -14.47 18.50
N ARG A 9 5.16 -14.53 17.25
CA ARG A 9 6.41 -15.17 16.89
C ARG A 9 7.38 -14.13 16.35
N VAL A 10 8.46 -13.90 17.08
CA VAL A 10 9.57 -13.05 16.65
C VAL A 10 10.61 -13.94 15.98
N ASN A 11 10.69 -13.85 14.65
CA ASN A 11 11.69 -14.53 13.84
C ASN A 11 12.16 -13.59 12.73
N ARG A 12 13.15 -14.03 11.94
CA ARG A 12 13.70 -13.21 10.86
C ARG A 12 12.63 -12.70 9.89
N THR A 13 11.67 -13.55 9.53
CA THR A 13 10.61 -13.21 8.58
C THR A 13 9.65 -12.16 9.15
N SER A 14 9.20 -12.34 10.40
CA SER A 14 8.30 -11.38 11.05
C SER A 14 8.99 -10.05 11.32
N LEU A 15 10.29 -10.06 11.67
CA LEU A 15 11.09 -8.85 11.79
C LEU A 15 11.24 -8.12 10.46
N VAL A 16 11.55 -8.82 9.36
CA VAL A 16 11.63 -8.20 8.03
C VAL A 16 10.27 -7.59 7.65
N CYS A 17 9.17 -8.31 7.84
CA CYS A 17 7.83 -7.77 7.60
C CYS A 17 7.57 -6.50 8.42
N GLY A 18 7.87 -6.53 9.72
CA GLY A 18 7.63 -5.41 10.62
C GLY A 18 8.50 -4.19 10.35
N VAL A 19 9.81 -4.39 10.12
CA VAL A 19 10.74 -3.29 9.81
C VAL A 19 10.33 -2.59 8.53
N PHE A 20 10.07 -3.33 7.45
CA PHE A 20 9.70 -2.70 6.18
C PHE A 20 8.30 -2.09 6.20
N LEU A 21 7.36 -2.63 6.98
CA LEU A 21 6.07 -1.99 7.24
C LEU A 21 6.26 -0.66 7.97
N ALA A 22 7.07 -0.64 9.05
CA ALA A 22 7.34 0.56 9.81
C ALA A 22 8.06 1.63 8.97
N LEU A 23 9.07 1.23 8.19
CA LEU A 23 9.75 2.11 7.24
C LEU A 23 8.79 2.69 6.22
N THR A 24 7.84 1.90 5.72
CA THR A 24 6.81 2.38 4.79
C THR A 24 5.99 3.50 5.41
N PHE A 25 5.49 3.32 6.63
CA PHE A 25 4.69 4.34 7.32
C PHE A 25 5.51 5.59 7.66
N LEU A 26 6.68 5.43 8.26
CA LEU A 26 7.53 6.54 8.67
C LEU A 26 8.01 7.34 7.46
N ALA A 27 8.43 6.67 6.38
CA ALA A 27 8.83 7.33 5.15
C ALA A 27 7.64 8.02 4.49
N PHE A 28 6.45 7.41 4.45
CA PHE A 28 5.27 8.05 3.87
C PHE A 28 4.83 9.29 4.63
N VAL A 29 4.77 9.23 5.96
CA VAL A 29 4.44 10.39 6.80
C VAL A 29 5.48 11.50 6.60
N SER A 30 6.77 11.15 6.56
CA SER A 30 7.85 12.10 6.31
C SER A 30 7.76 12.71 4.91
N ALA A 31 7.46 11.92 3.89
CA ALA A 31 7.27 12.39 2.52
C ALA A 31 6.11 13.38 2.42
N ASN A 32 4.97 13.09 3.06
CA ASN A 32 3.82 14.02 3.11
C ASN A 32 4.13 15.35 3.81
N LYS A 33 5.17 15.40 4.66
CA LYS A 33 5.64 16.65 5.29
C LYS A 33 6.65 17.40 4.42
N LEU A 34 7.41 16.69 3.58
CA LEU A 34 8.46 17.28 2.74
C LEU A 34 7.95 17.68 1.35
N THR A 35 7.00 16.93 0.78
CA THR A 35 6.43 17.16 -0.55
C THR A 35 4.90 17.15 -0.46
N THR A 36 4.20 17.28 -1.59
CA THR A 36 2.73 17.26 -1.62
C THR A 36 2.19 15.85 -1.38
N ALA A 37 0.97 15.74 -0.84
CA ALA A 37 0.31 14.44 -0.65
C ALA A 37 0.13 13.68 -1.99
N ALA A 38 -0.18 14.39 -3.06
CA ALA A 38 -0.26 13.84 -4.41
C ALA A 38 1.09 13.26 -4.88
N ASN A 39 2.19 14.00 -4.71
CA ASN A 39 3.52 13.48 -5.05
C ASN A 39 3.86 12.26 -4.19
N ALA A 40 3.60 12.31 -2.89
CA ALA A 40 3.91 11.23 -1.96
C ALA A 40 3.20 9.92 -2.35
N ILE A 41 1.89 9.99 -2.65
CA ILE A 41 1.11 8.78 -2.98
C ILE A 41 1.44 8.23 -4.37
N VAL A 42 1.60 9.09 -5.39
CA VAL A 42 1.99 8.67 -6.74
C VAL A 42 3.35 7.97 -6.72
N LEU A 43 4.31 8.54 -6.01
CA LEU A 43 5.65 7.98 -5.88
C LEU A 43 5.69 6.73 -5.00
N GLN A 44 4.86 6.63 -3.96
CA GLN A 44 4.72 5.39 -3.18
C GLN A 44 4.14 4.25 -4.03
N PHE A 45 3.17 4.55 -4.92
CA PHE A 45 2.60 3.57 -5.86
C PHE A 45 3.54 3.14 -6.99
N THR A 46 4.84 3.46 -6.90
CA THR A 46 5.91 2.75 -7.61
C THR A 46 6.17 1.34 -7.02
N ALA A 47 5.58 1.02 -5.86
CA ALA A 47 5.71 -0.29 -5.20
C ALA A 47 5.47 -1.51 -6.12
N PRO A 48 4.45 -1.57 -7.01
CA PRO A 48 4.27 -2.70 -7.92
C PRO A 48 5.46 -2.93 -8.87
N VAL A 49 6.15 -1.88 -9.30
CA VAL A 49 7.38 -2.00 -10.11
C VAL A 49 8.50 -2.61 -9.29
N PHE A 50 8.69 -2.15 -8.07
CA PHE A 50 9.69 -2.75 -7.18
C PHE A 50 9.33 -4.20 -6.84
N ILE A 51 8.04 -4.55 -6.71
CA ILE A 51 7.61 -5.94 -6.54
C ILE A 51 8.03 -6.78 -7.73
N LEU A 52 7.79 -6.33 -8.97
CA LEU A 52 8.22 -7.03 -10.18
C LEU A 52 9.74 -7.21 -10.23
N ILE A 53 10.49 -6.12 -10.04
CA ILE A 53 11.97 -6.13 -10.12
C ILE A 53 12.56 -7.03 -9.05
N LEU A 54 12.20 -6.85 -7.78
CA LEU A 54 12.74 -7.64 -6.68
C LEU A 54 12.32 -9.10 -6.77
N SER A 55 11.08 -9.38 -7.19
CA SER A 55 10.62 -10.76 -7.37
C SER A 55 11.34 -11.47 -8.51
N ALA A 56 11.61 -10.77 -9.61
CA ALA A 56 12.37 -11.30 -10.74
C ALA A 56 13.85 -11.47 -10.40
N LEU A 57 14.48 -10.53 -9.69
CA LEU A 57 15.91 -10.57 -9.40
C LEU A 57 16.25 -11.54 -8.26
N VAL A 58 15.55 -11.42 -7.13
CA VAL A 58 15.86 -12.17 -5.91
C VAL A 58 15.31 -13.59 -5.97
N PHE A 59 14.09 -13.76 -6.49
CA PHE A 59 13.39 -15.04 -6.50
C PHE A 59 13.32 -15.68 -7.89
N ARG A 60 13.91 -15.06 -8.93
CA ARG A 60 13.89 -15.54 -10.32
C ARG A 60 12.48 -15.86 -10.83
N GLN A 61 11.47 -15.13 -10.32
CA GLN A 61 10.10 -15.29 -10.78
C GLN A 61 9.95 -14.73 -12.20
N ARG A 62 9.27 -15.51 -13.04
CA ARG A 62 8.91 -15.09 -14.39
C ARG A 62 7.54 -14.45 -14.37
N PHE A 63 7.47 -13.22 -14.84
CA PHE A 63 6.21 -12.48 -14.98
C PHE A 63 5.73 -12.53 -16.43
N ALA A 64 4.41 -12.64 -16.61
CA ALA A 64 3.83 -12.57 -17.93
C ALA A 64 3.94 -11.13 -18.45
N ARG A 65 3.96 -10.97 -19.78
CA ARG A 65 3.89 -9.63 -20.41
C ARG A 65 2.65 -8.85 -19.95
N ALA A 66 1.56 -9.56 -19.63
CA ALA A 66 0.34 -8.98 -19.08
C ALA A 66 0.55 -8.36 -17.68
N ASP A 67 1.40 -8.95 -16.83
CA ASP A 67 1.69 -8.40 -15.49
C ASP A 67 2.47 -7.09 -15.59
N VAL A 68 3.47 -7.05 -16.48
CA VAL A 68 4.26 -5.84 -16.74
C VAL A 68 3.37 -4.75 -17.34
N ALA A 69 2.53 -5.09 -18.31
CA ALA A 69 1.58 -4.14 -18.89
C ALA A 69 0.60 -3.60 -17.85
N ALA A 70 0.05 -4.45 -16.97
CA ALA A 70 -0.86 -4.03 -15.91
C ALA A 70 -0.19 -3.04 -14.94
N VAL A 71 1.06 -3.28 -14.55
CA VAL A 71 1.82 -2.36 -13.70
C VAL A 71 2.04 -1.02 -14.38
N LEU A 72 2.52 -1.01 -15.63
CA LEU A 72 2.80 0.24 -16.36
C LEU A 72 1.53 1.05 -16.60
N LEU A 73 0.43 0.40 -17.00
CA LEU A 73 -0.87 1.06 -17.21
C LEU A 73 -1.46 1.58 -15.90
N THR A 74 -1.35 0.82 -14.81
CA THR A 74 -1.81 1.27 -13.49
C THR A 74 -1.01 2.49 -13.01
N MET A 75 0.31 2.48 -13.16
CA MET A 75 1.14 3.64 -12.82
C MET A 75 0.82 4.87 -13.67
N CYS A 76 0.63 4.68 -14.97
CA CYS A 76 0.22 5.76 -15.87
C CYS A 76 -1.14 6.33 -15.45
N GLY A 77 -2.10 5.46 -15.12
CA GLY A 77 -3.42 5.87 -14.66
C GLY A 77 -3.37 6.64 -13.33
N ILE A 78 -2.56 6.21 -12.36
CA ILE A 78 -2.37 6.94 -11.08
C ILE A 78 -1.67 8.28 -11.31
N ALA A 79 -0.64 8.34 -12.15
CA ALA A 79 0.03 9.59 -12.48
C ALA A 79 -0.91 10.58 -13.19
N LEU A 80 -1.74 10.08 -14.11
CA LEU A 80 -2.77 10.86 -14.77
C LEU A 80 -3.85 11.33 -13.78
N PHE A 81 -4.21 10.48 -12.83
CA PHE A 81 -5.24 10.78 -11.83
C PHE A 81 -4.89 11.99 -10.97
N PHE A 82 -3.62 12.07 -10.57
CA PHE A 82 -3.10 13.15 -9.74
C PHE A 82 -2.45 14.28 -10.55
N LEU A 83 -2.55 14.28 -11.88
CA LEU A 83 -1.80 15.18 -12.76
C LEU A 83 -1.93 16.66 -12.37
N ASP A 84 -3.15 17.11 -12.10
CA ASP A 84 -3.45 18.50 -11.71
C ASP A 84 -2.92 18.87 -10.32
N GLN A 85 -2.64 17.88 -9.47
CA GLN A 85 -2.12 18.05 -8.11
C GLN A 85 -0.61 17.79 -8.01
N LEU A 86 0.02 17.31 -9.09
CA LEU A 86 1.45 17.12 -9.15
C LEU A 86 2.14 18.48 -9.17
N SER A 87 3.18 18.59 -8.36
CA SER A 87 4.03 19.77 -8.25
C SER A 87 5.48 19.33 -8.32
N PRO A 88 6.45 20.17 -8.72
CA PRO A 88 7.86 19.85 -8.59
C PRO A 88 8.23 19.34 -7.18
N GLY A 89 7.52 19.85 -6.15
CA GLY A 89 7.68 19.43 -4.76
C GLY A 89 9.11 19.60 -4.24
N ASN A 90 9.39 19.03 -3.06
CA ASN A 90 10.76 18.93 -2.57
C ASN A 90 11.39 17.63 -3.07
N LEU A 91 12.57 17.74 -3.69
CA LEU A 91 13.31 16.60 -4.22
C LEU A 91 13.61 15.54 -3.14
N LEU A 92 13.94 15.97 -1.91
CA LEU A 92 14.16 15.07 -0.79
C LEU A 92 12.88 14.29 -0.46
N GLY A 93 11.73 14.98 -0.39
CA GLY A 93 10.45 14.35 -0.14
C GLY A 93 10.07 13.33 -1.22
N ASN A 94 10.38 13.63 -2.48
CA ASN A 94 10.14 12.72 -3.60
C ASN A 94 11.01 11.45 -3.49
N PHE A 95 12.29 11.56 -3.14
CA PHE A 95 13.15 10.40 -2.90
C PHE A 95 12.68 9.56 -1.70
N VAL A 96 12.25 10.21 -0.61
CA VAL A 96 11.68 9.53 0.56
C VAL A 96 10.39 8.79 0.18
N ALA A 97 9.54 9.36 -0.68
CA ALA A 97 8.32 8.72 -1.17
C ALA A 97 8.61 7.47 -2.03
N ILE A 98 9.61 7.54 -2.91
CA ILE A 98 10.08 6.36 -3.67
C ILE A 98 10.63 5.30 -2.71
N GLY A 99 11.38 5.71 -1.69
CA GLY A 99 11.85 4.82 -0.61
C GLY A 99 10.72 4.15 0.17
N ALA A 100 9.60 4.86 0.37
CA ALA A 100 8.38 4.28 0.93
C ALA A 100 7.79 3.21 0.01
N GLY A 101 7.74 3.47 -1.30
CA GLY A 101 7.29 2.48 -2.30
C GLY A 101 8.18 1.23 -2.35
N LEU A 102 9.51 1.40 -2.27
CA LEU A 102 10.45 0.27 -2.19
C LEU A 102 10.24 -0.53 -0.89
N SER A 103 10.10 0.15 0.24
CA SER A 103 9.86 -0.50 1.53
C SER A 103 8.53 -1.26 1.53
N MET A 104 7.49 -0.67 0.94
CA MET A 104 6.17 -1.29 0.77
C MET A 104 6.27 -2.55 -0.10
N ALA A 105 7.05 -2.51 -1.19
CA ALA A 105 7.29 -3.67 -2.04
C ALA A 105 7.96 -4.83 -1.29
N VAL A 106 9.00 -4.54 -0.50
CA VAL A 106 9.66 -5.56 0.34
C VAL A 106 8.68 -6.11 1.38
N MET A 107 7.86 -5.26 1.99
CA MET A 107 6.83 -5.66 2.94
C MET A 107 5.78 -6.58 2.30
N TYR A 108 5.27 -6.28 1.10
CA TYR A 108 4.36 -7.16 0.36
C TYR A 108 5.00 -8.51 0.04
N ILE A 109 6.25 -8.51 -0.45
CA ILE A 109 6.98 -9.73 -0.78
C ILE A 109 7.21 -10.59 0.47
N ALA A 110 7.67 -9.98 1.56
CA ALA A 110 7.98 -10.67 2.81
C ALA A 110 6.72 -11.26 3.44
N THR A 111 5.65 -10.47 3.54
CA THR A 111 4.37 -10.93 4.10
C THR A 111 3.72 -12.00 3.22
N GLY A 112 3.79 -11.90 1.89
CA GLY A 112 3.23 -12.92 1.00
C GLY A 112 3.95 -14.26 1.04
N ARG A 113 5.22 -14.29 1.46
CA ARG A 113 6.02 -15.52 1.61
C ARG A 113 6.09 -16.05 3.04
N ALA A 114 5.63 -15.28 4.02
CA ALA A 114 5.64 -15.66 5.42
C ALA A 114 4.55 -16.71 5.73
N ASP A 115 4.79 -17.60 6.69
CA ASP A 115 3.69 -18.37 7.28
C ASP A 115 2.71 -17.44 8.04
N GLU A 116 1.52 -17.95 8.34
CA GLU A 116 0.42 -17.16 8.92
C GLU A 116 0.82 -16.48 10.25
N GLU A 117 1.51 -17.20 11.15
CA GLU A 117 1.93 -16.64 12.44
C GLU A 117 2.99 -15.56 12.26
N SER A 118 4.02 -15.82 11.44
CA SER A 118 5.09 -14.84 11.18
C SER A 118 4.57 -13.58 10.50
N ARG A 119 3.59 -13.72 9.61
CA ARG A 119 2.97 -12.61 8.87
C ARG A 119 2.18 -11.70 9.79
N MET A 120 1.27 -12.28 10.57
CA MET A 120 0.44 -11.52 11.52
C MET A 120 1.30 -10.90 12.62
N SER A 121 2.31 -11.64 13.11
CA SER A 121 3.31 -11.11 14.05
C SER A 121 4.10 -9.96 13.44
N GLY A 122 4.49 -10.07 12.16
CA GLY A 122 5.21 -9.01 11.45
C GLY A 122 4.39 -7.73 11.27
N ILE A 123 3.11 -7.85 10.93
CA ILE A 123 2.19 -6.72 10.85
C ILE A 123 2.08 -6.03 12.22
N LEU A 124 1.90 -6.80 13.30
CA LEU A 124 1.87 -6.27 14.67
C LEU A 124 3.18 -5.56 15.03
N ILE A 125 4.33 -6.20 14.80
CA ILE A 125 5.66 -5.64 15.06
C ILE A 125 5.86 -4.33 14.30
N GLY A 126 5.43 -4.25 13.04
CA GLY A 126 5.55 -3.03 12.25
C GLY A 126 4.76 -1.85 12.82
N HIS A 127 3.54 -2.10 13.31
CA HIS A 127 2.77 -1.06 14.00
C HIS A 127 3.41 -0.68 15.34
N LEU A 128 3.94 -1.66 16.10
CA LEU A 128 4.66 -1.38 17.35
C LEU A 128 5.94 -0.57 17.13
N PHE A 129 6.72 -0.87 16.09
CA PHE A 129 7.90 -0.08 15.72
C PHE A 129 7.54 1.31 15.24
N THR A 130 6.46 1.45 14.48
CA THR A 130 5.94 2.76 14.06
C THR A 130 5.52 3.59 15.28
N ALA A 131 4.81 2.98 16.23
CA ALA A 131 4.42 3.64 17.47
C ALA A 131 5.63 3.98 18.34
N ALA A 132 6.60 3.06 18.48
CA ALA A 132 7.82 3.30 19.25
C ALA A 132 8.67 4.43 18.67
N ALA A 133 8.69 4.61 17.35
CA ALA A 133 9.36 5.73 16.69
C ALA A 133 8.53 7.03 16.74
N GLY A 134 7.21 6.94 16.61
CA GLY A 134 6.33 8.11 16.49
C GLY A 134 5.91 8.74 17.82
N VAL A 135 5.69 7.95 18.88
CA VAL A 135 5.26 8.45 20.20
C VAL A 135 6.29 9.41 20.83
N PRO A 136 7.61 9.14 20.81
CA PRO A 136 8.61 10.08 21.31
C PRO A 136 8.59 11.44 20.61
N CYS A 137 8.12 11.52 19.36
CA CYS A 137 7.99 12.79 18.65
C CYS A 137 6.97 13.72 19.31
N MET A 138 6.01 13.21 20.10
CA MET A 138 5.08 14.05 20.88
C MET A 138 5.81 14.88 21.94
N LEU A 139 7.02 14.49 22.35
CA LEU A 139 7.85 15.26 23.28
C LEU A 139 8.60 16.42 22.58
N LEU A 140 8.73 16.35 21.26
CA LEU A 140 9.48 17.31 20.45
C LEU A 140 8.57 18.32 19.74
N PHE A 141 7.31 17.96 19.51
CA PHE A 141 6.35 18.77 18.77
C PHE A 141 5.09 18.99 19.59
N ASP A 142 4.58 20.22 19.55
CA ASP A 142 3.36 20.59 20.26
C ASP A 142 2.17 19.79 19.72
N THR A 143 1.63 18.91 20.56
CA THR A 143 0.63 17.92 20.17
C THR A 143 -0.66 18.19 20.95
N PRO A 144 -1.61 18.98 20.42
CA PRO A 144 -2.82 19.34 21.13
C PRO A 144 -3.69 18.10 21.35
N ILE A 145 -3.85 17.72 22.62
CA ILE A 145 -4.70 16.59 23.02
C ILE A 145 -6.12 17.10 23.25
N SER A 146 -6.95 17.03 22.22
CA SER A 146 -8.40 17.29 22.31
C SER A 146 -9.19 15.99 22.21
N ALA A 147 -10.43 15.98 22.71
CA ALA A 147 -11.33 14.84 22.57
C ALA A 147 -11.56 14.46 21.09
N SER A 148 -11.65 15.45 20.20
CA SER A 148 -11.79 15.24 18.76
C SER A 148 -10.53 14.64 18.13
N ALA A 149 -9.34 15.06 18.55
CA ALA A 149 -8.08 14.50 18.08
C ALA A 149 -7.92 13.03 18.51
N VAL A 150 -8.22 12.73 19.78
CA VAL A 150 -8.18 11.36 20.30
C VAL A 150 -9.17 10.46 19.57
N LEU A 151 -10.42 10.92 19.38
CA LEU A 151 -11.43 10.15 18.64
C LEU A 151 -11.00 9.91 17.19
N SER A 152 -10.40 10.90 16.54
CA SER A 152 -9.88 10.77 15.16
C SER A 152 -8.74 9.76 15.08
N ILE A 153 -7.82 9.77 16.05
CA ILE A 153 -6.72 8.78 16.13
C ILE A 153 -7.27 7.37 16.34
N PHE A 154 -8.30 7.19 17.19
CA PHE A 154 -8.95 5.89 17.36
C PHE A 154 -9.64 5.43 16.07
N ALA A 155 -10.33 6.32 15.37
CA ALA A 155 -10.96 6.00 14.09
C ALA A 155 -9.92 5.60 13.04
N LEU A 156 -8.84 6.37 12.88
CA LEU A 156 -7.74 6.05 11.97
C LEU A 156 -7.02 4.75 12.38
N GLY A 157 -6.74 4.57 13.66
CA GLY A 157 -6.03 3.40 14.17
C GLY A 157 -6.82 2.09 14.04
N VAL A 158 -8.10 2.10 14.40
CA VAL A 158 -8.93 0.88 14.38
C VAL A 158 -9.54 0.65 13.01
N VAL A 159 -10.18 1.67 12.43
CA VAL A 159 -10.98 1.52 11.21
C VAL A 159 -10.11 1.62 9.95
N GLN A 160 -9.16 2.56 9.89
CA GLN A 160 -8.33 2.74 8.70
C GLN A 160 -7.10 1.81 8.67
N LEU A 161 -6.52 1.47 9.82
CA LEU A 161 -5.32 0.63 9.89
C LEU A 161 -5.61 -0.78 10.41
N GLY A 162 -6.15 -0.90 11.63
CA GLY A 162 -6.31 -2.19 12.32
C GLY A 162 -7.11 -3.22 11.52
N ILE A 163 -8.35 -2.88 11.14
CA ILE A 163 -9.24 -3.78 10.39
C ILE A 163 -8.63 -4.11 9.01
N PRO A 164 -8.23 -3.13 8.17
CA PRO A 164 -7.68 -3.43 6.84
C PRO A 164 -6.39 -4.24 6.87
N TYR A 165 -5.47 -4.01 7.82
CA TYR A 165 -4.24 -4.80 7.89
C TYR A 165 -4.47 -6.25 8.37
N VAL A 166 -5.48 -6.49 9.21
CA VAL A 166 -5.90 -7.86 9.54
C VAL A 166 -6.49 -8.55 8.31
N LEU A 167 -7.39 -7.88 7.59
CA LEU A 167 -7.96 -8.39 6.34
C LEU A 167 -6.89 -8.65 5.28
N TYR A 168 -5.92 -7.74 5.16
CA TYR A 168 -4.75 -7.90 4.31
C TYR A 168 -3.93 -9.14 4.69
N GLY A 169 -3.62 -9.32 5.98
CA GLY A 169 -2.89 -10.48 6.48
C GLY A 169 -3.56 -11.81 6.12
N ILE A 170 -4.90 -11.84 6.15
CA ILE A 170 -5.71 -12.98 5.72
C ILE A 170 -5.68 -13.13 4.19
N ALA A 171 -5.87 -12.04 3.44
CA ALA A 171 -5.97 -12.06 1.98
C ALA A 171 -4.66 -12.49 1.31
N VAL A 172 -3.52 -12.01 1.79
CA VAL A 172 -2.21 -12.28 1.19
C VAL A 172 -1.77 -13.74 1.36
N LYS A 173 -2.51 -14.56 2.13
CA LYS A 173 -2.34 -16.02 2.17
C LYS A 173 -2.62 -16.66 0.80
N ASN A 174 -3.62 -16.13 0.11
CA ASN A 174 -4.12 -16.68 -1.16
C ASN A 174 -3.86 -15.74 -2.35
N CYS A 175 -3.48 -14.48 -2.09
CA CYS A 175 -3.18 -13.50 -3.12
C CYS A 175 -1.67 -13.23 -3.22
N PRO A 176 -1.09 -13.33 -4.43
CA PRO A 176 0.29 -12.93 -4.69
C PRO A 176 0.57 -11.47 -4.31
N PRO A 177 1.81 -11.13 -3.88
CA PRO A 177 2.20 -9.77 -3.51
C PRO A 177 1.83 -8.70 -4.53
N LEU A 178 2.05 -8.99 -5.82
CA LEU A 178 1.72 -8.07 -6.91
C LEU A 178 0.22 -7.79 -7.01
N VAL A 179 -0.62 -8.82 -6.82
CA VAL A 179 -2.09 -8.68 -6.85
C VAL A 179 -2.54 -7.78 -5.70
N CYS A 180 -2.04 -8.04 -4.48
CA CYS A 180 -2.37 -7.21 -3.32
C CYS A 180 -1.98 -5.74 -3.51
N SER A 181 -0.81 -5.47 -4.08
CA SER A 181 -0.34 -4.11 -4.33
C SER A 181 -1.15 -3.39 -5.42
N LEU A 182 -1.51 -4.09 -6.51
CA LEU A 182 -2.33 -3.51 -7.58
C LEU A 182 -3.77 -3.25 -7.11
N ILE A 183 -4.39 -4.17 -6.37
CA ILE A 183 -5.72 -3.94 -5.79
C ILE A 183 -5.68 -2.78 -4.79
N GLY A 184 -4.62 -2.68 -3.98
CA GLY A 184 -4.41 -1.55 -3.07
C GLY A 184 -4.33 -0.20 -3.79
N ALA A 185 -3.92 -0.18 -5.06
CA ALA A 185 -3.92 1.03 -5.88
C ALA A 185 -5.31 1.59 -6.17
N LEU A 186 -6.39 0.83 -5.93
CA LEU A 186 -7.75 1.34 -6.03
C LEU A 186 -8.14 2.27 -4.87
N GLU A 187 -7.47 2.16 -3.71
CA GLU A 187 -7.76 2.98 -2.53
C GLU A 187 -7.68 4.49 -2.80
N PRO A 188 -6.57 5.05 -3.35
CA PRO A 188 -6.50 6.48 -3.64
C PRO A 188 -7.54 6.92 -4.68
N LEU A 189 -7.99 6.03 -5.56
CA LEU A 189 -8.99 6.34 -6.59
C LEU A 189 -10.39 6.53 -6.02
N LEU A 190 -10.67 5.93 -4.85
CA LEU A 190 -11.92 6.16 -4.15
C LEU A 190 -11.98 7.55 -3.49
N ASN A 191 -10.84 8.23 -3.31
CA ASN A 191 -10.80 9.50 -2.59
C ASN A 191 -11.70 10.59 -3.23
N PRO A 192 -11.62 10.88 -4.55
CA PRO A 192 -12.52 11.84 -5.18
C PRO A 192 -13.97 11.36 -5.27
N VAL A 193 -14.23 10.05 -5.23
CA VAL A 193 -15.60 9.53 -5.14
C VAL A 193 -16.21 9.95 -3.81
N TRP A 194 -15.46 9.81 -2.71
CA TRP A 194 -15.91 10.28 -1.40
C TRP A 194 -16.06 11.80 -1.35
N VAL A 195 -15.09 12.55 -1.89
CA VAL A 195 -15.17 14.01 -1.96
C VAL A 195 -16.41 14.44 -2.74
N PHE A 196 -16.66 13.87 -3.91
CA PHE A 196 -17.85 14.15 -4.71
C PHE A 196 -19.15 13.86 -3.95
N LEU A 197 -19.24 12.72 -3.25
CA LEU A 197 -20.44 12.33 -2.50
C LEU A 197 -20.73 13.24 -1.29
N PHE A 198 -19.70 13.69 -0.57
CA PHE A 198 -19.89 14.45 0.67
C PHE A 198 -19.81 15.97 0.50
N THR A 199 -19.02 16.46 -0.46
CA THR A 199 -18.79 17.90 -0.68
C THR A 199 -19.41 18.42 -1.98
N GLY A 200 -19.73 17.53 -2.93
CA GLY A 200 -20.22 17.90 -4.26
C GLY A 200 -19.14 18.39 -5.23
N GLU A 201 -17.88 18.46 -4.80
CA GLU A 201 -16.76 18.84 -5.68
C GLU A 201 -16.55 17.76 -6.75
N ARG A 202 -16.59 18.18 -8.02
CA ARG A 202 -16.45 17.25 -9.15
C ARG A 202 -14.98 16.93 -9.37
N PRO A 203 -14.58 15.65 -9.49
CA PRO A 203 -13.24 15.29 -9.89
C PRO A 203 -12.92 15.87 -11.27
N GLY A 204 -11.67 16.33 -11.44
CA GLY A 204 -11.16 16.82 -12.72
C GLY A 204 -11.22 15.76 -13.82
N LEU A 205 -11.18 16.19 -15.07
CA LEU A 205 -11.24 15.30 -16.23
C LEU A 205 -10.09 14.27 -16.22
N PHE A 206 -8.87 14.70 -15.86
CA PHE A 206 -7.71 13.80 -15.76
C PHE A 206 -7.85 12.77 -14.63
N ALA A 207 -8.44 13.16 -13.49
CA ALA A 207 -8.79 12.23 -12.41
C ALA A 207 -9.77 11.14 -12.88
N LEU A 208 -10.80 11.52 -13.63
CA LEU A 208 -11.77 10.56 -14.20
C LEU A 208 -11.12 9.61 -15.21
N ILE A 209 -10.31 10.12 -16.13
CA ILE A 209 -9.63 9.29 -17.14
C ILE A 209 -8.62 8.36 -16.47
N GLY A 210 -7.76 8.89 -15.59
CA GLY A 210 -6.79 8.08 -14.84
C GLY A 210 -7.46 7.00 -14.01
N GLY A 211 -8.56 7.33 -13.34
CA GLY A 211 -9.36 6.40 -12.56
C GLY A 211 -9.93 5.27 -13.41
N ALA A 212 -10.52 5.61 -14.56
CA ALA A 212 -11.03 4.62 -15.50
C ALA A 212 -9.93 3.70 -16.04
N VAL A 213 -8.77 4.24 -16.39
CA VAL A 213 -7.61 3.46 -16.86
C VAL A 213 -7.18 2.43 -15.84
N VAL A 214 -7.02 2.82 -14.57
CA VAL A 214 -6.60 1.90 -13.49
C VAL A 214 -7.65 0.82 -13.27
N ILE A 215 -8.93 1.19 -13.13
CA ILE A 215 -10.03 0.23 -12.86
C ILE A 215 -10.11 -0.78 -14.00
N VAL A 216 -10.19 -0.32 -15.25
CA VAL A 216 -10.28 -1.21 -16.43
C VAL A 216 -9.06 -2.11 -16.52
N THR A 217 -7.86 -1.57 -16.31
CA THR A 217 -6.61 -2.34 -16.35
C THR A 217 -6.61 -3.46 -15.31
N ILE A 218 -6.89 -3.14 -14.05
CA ILE A 218 -6.88 -4.12 -12.96
C ILE A 218 -7.98 -5.17 -13.17
N THR A 219 -9.19 -4.75 -13.55
CA THR A 219 -10.29 -5.68 -13.82
C THR A 219 -9.96 -6.63 -14.97
N ALA A 220 -9.50 -6.10 -16.11
CA ALA A 220 -9.14 -6.92 -17.27
C ALA A 220 -7.96 -7.86 -16.96
N TRP A 221 -6.97 -7.39 -16.22
CA TRP A 221 -5.82 -8.19 -15.78
C TRP A 221 -6.25 -9.32 -14.85
N CYS A 222 -7.10 -9.04 -13.85
CA CYS A 222 -7.64 -10.06 -12.94
C CYS A 222 -8.44 -11.13 -13.71
N ILE A 223 -9.33 -10.74 -14.63
CA ILE A 223 -10.11 -11.68 -15.45
C ILE A 223 -9.20 -12.59 -16.29
N ARG A 224 -8.19 -12.00 -16.95
CA ARG A 224 -7.24 -12.77 -17.76
C ARG A 224 -6.45 -13.77 -16.92
N ARG A 225 -6.03 -13.36 -15.74
CA ARG A 225 -5.26 -14.19 -14.80
C ARG A 225 -6.10 -15.36 -14.28
N ASP A 226 -7.35 -15.11 -13.91
CA ASP A 226 -8.27 -16.14 -13.44
C ASP A 226 -8.56 -17.18 -14.54
N ARG A 227 -8.80 -16.72 -15.77
CA ARG A 227 -8.95 -17.61 -16.94
C ARG A 227 -7.70 -18.45 -17.23
N ALA A 228 -6.51 -17.87 -17.11
CA ALA A 228 -5.27 -18.60 -17.30
C ALA A 228 -5.08 -19.69 -16.22
N GLY A 229 -5.36 -19.37 -14.95
CA GLY A 229 -5.30 -20.34 -13.85
C GLY A 229 -6.35 -21.46 -13.99
N ALA A 230 -7.57 -21.13 -14.41
CA ALA A 230 -8.61 -22.12 -14.68
C ALA A 230 -8.24 -23.06 -15.83
N SER A 231 -7.56 -22.56 -16.87
CA SER A 231 -7.08 -23.38 -17.98
C SER A 231 -5.92 -24.31 -17.59
N GLU A 232 -5.04 -23.90 -16.67
CA GLU A 232 -3.96 -24.75 -16.15
C GLU A 232 -4.50 -25.83 -15.19
N ALA A 233 -5.52 -25.54 -14.40
CA ALA A 233 -6.14 -26.52 -13.48
C ALA A 233 -6.99 -27.58 -14.20
N ALA A 234 -7.41 -27.33 -15.44
CA ALA A 234 -8.20 -28.24 -16.25
C ALA A 234 -7.35 -29.13 -17.19
N ALA A 235 -6.03 -28.88 -17.27
CA ALA A 235 -5.06 -29.63 -18.09
C ALA A 235 -4.28 -30.64 -17.26
#